data_AF-A0A314KVT0-F1
#
_entry.id   AF-A0A314KVT0-F1
#
_cell.length_a   1.000
_cell.length_b   1.000
_cell.length_c   1.000
_cell.angle_alpha   90.00
_cell.angle_beta   90.00
_cell.angle_gamma   90.00
#
_symmetry.space_group_name_H-M   'P 1'
#
loop_
_entity.id
_entity.type
_entity.pdbx_description
1 polymer ?
#
loop_
_entity_poly.entity_id
_entity_poly.type
_entity_poly.pdbx_seq_one_letter_code
_entity_poly.pdbx_strand_id
1 'polypeptide(L)'
;MEASKTIAHEIGGVRNDAFRFGLQGVKSDIVGSHPLESAYHSTKVRQEEMKRKVLANTYGSALPMKLELDRQILSRFQRPPGAIPSSMVGLEALTGGLEDFAFEDYLNDPKDSESFRPVDTHHGMEVRLGLSRGPVCPSFI
;
A
#
# COMPACT_ATOMS: atom_id res chain seq x y z
N MET A 1 8.79 7.89 15.12
CA MET A 1 7.31 7.91 15.05
C MET A 1 6.93 9.19 14.31
N GLU A 2 6.75 9.11 13.00
CA GLU A 2 6.17 10.24 12.25
C GLU A 2 4.69 10.35 12.62
N ALA A 3 4.24 11.57 12.95
CA ALA A 3 2.85 11.82 13.28
C ALA A 3 1.94 11.53 12.07
N SER A 4 0.81 10.89 12.32
CA SER A 4 -0.21 10.62 11.30
C SER A 4 -0.72 11.92 10.69
N LYS A 5 -0.36 12.17 9.42
CA LYS A 5 -0.81 13.32 8.62
C LYS A 5 -2.33 13.21 8.40
N THR A 6 -3.09 13.80 9.31
CA THR A 6 -4.54 13.94 9.22
C THR A 6 -4.84 15.36 8.78
N ILE A 7 -5.85 15.55 7.91
CA ILE A 7 -6.31 16.90 7.56
C ILE A 7 -6.88 17.53 8.82
N ALA A 8 -6.17 18.51 9.38
CA ALA A 8 -6.62 19.22 10.56
C ALA A 8 -7.89 20.00 10.22
N HIS A 9 -9.03 19.62 10.82
CA HIS A 9 -10.20 20.49 10.83
C HIS A 9 -10.07 21.42 12.05
N GLU A 10 -9.23 22.45 11.95
CA GLU A 10 -9.00 23.41 13.02
C GLU A 10 -9.62 24.77 12.68
N ILE A 11 -10.73 25.08 13.36
CA ILE A 11 -11.20 26.45 13.56
C ILE A 11 -10.24 27.09 14.56
N GLY A 12 -9.17 27.72 14.06
CA GLY A 12 -8.17 28.43 14.88
C GLY A 12 -6.75 28.07 14.46
N GLY A 13 -6.22 28.81 13.49
CA GLY A 13 -4.98 28.47 12.78
C GLY A 13 -3.77 28.11 13.66
N VAL A 14 -3.08 27.07 13.23
CA VAL A 14 -1.80 26.61 13.80
C VAL A 14 -0.75 27.73 13.67
N ARG A 15 -0.31 28.29 14.79
CA ARG A 15 0.89 29.15 14.82
C ARG A 15 2.13 28.25 14.68
N ASN A 16 2.61 28.09 13.46
CA ASN A 16 3.84 27.34 13.18
C ASN A 16 5.08 28.13 13.60
N ASP A 17 5.81 27.64 14.61
CA ASP A 17 7.08 28.20 15.07
C ASP A 17 8.24 27.68 14.20
N ALA A 18 8.71 28.51 13.27
CA ALA A 18 9.75 28.18 12.30
C ALA A 18 11.11 27.82 12.95
N PHE A 19 11.40 28.28 14.17
CA PHE A 19 12.67 27.97 14.84
C PHE A 19 12.68 26.58 15.49
N ARG A 20 11.52 26.04 15.84
CA ARG A 20 11.39 24.69 16.43
C ARG A 20 11.12 23.62 15.37
N PHE A 21 10.35 23.96 14.34
CA PHE A 21 9.84 22.99 13.35
C PHE A 21 10.50 23.13 11.97
N GLY A 22 11.36 24.12 11.77
CA GLY A 22 12.02 24.40 10.49
C GLY A 22 11.13 25.17 9.51
N LEU A 23 11.71 25.56 8.36
CA LEU A 23 10.96 26.18 7.27
C LEU A 23 9.95 25.17 6.71
N GLN A 24 8.67 25.54 6.75
CA GLN A 24 7.56 24.71 6.29
C GLN A 24 7.70 24.45 4.78
N GLY A 25 7.95 23.20 4.41
CA GLY A 25 8.01 22.78 3.02
C GLY A 25 6.64 22.32 2.55
N VAL A 26 6.17 22.76 1.38
CA VAL A 26 4.87 22.34 0.82
C VAL A 26 4.70 20.80 0.79
N LYS A 27 5.81 20.05 0.71
CA LYS A 27 5.84 18.58 0.77
C LYS A 27 5.30 17.98 2.08
N SER A 28 5.41 18.66 3.23
CA SER A 28 4.88 18.15 4.50
C SER A 28 3.36 18.25 4.58
N ASP A 29 2.79 19.23 3.87
CA ASP A 29 1.37 19.61 3.92
C ASP A 29 0.54 18.92 2.85
N ILE A 30 1.17 18.20 1.91
CA ILE A 30 0.48 17.32 0.98
C ILE A 30 -0.06 16.13 1.79
N VAL A 31 -1.29 16.29 2.26
CA VAL A 31 -2.12 15.17 2.71
C VAL A 31 -2.71 14.49 1.47
N GLY A 32 -3.08 13.21 1.58
CA GLY A 32 -3.63 12.42 0.47
C GLY A 32 -4.74 13.15 -0.29
N SER A 33 -5.02 12.69 -1.52
CA SER A 33 -5.97 13.36 -2.43
C SER A 33 -7.34 13.62 -1.81
N HIS A 34 -7.75 12.77 -0.86
CA HIS A 34 -9.03 12.87 -0.17
C HIS A 34 -8.89 12.72 1.36
N PRO A 35 -9.54 13.58 2.19
CA PRO A 35 -9.49 13.48 3.66
C PRO A 35 -9.88 12.11 4.20
N LEU A 36 -10.95 11.54 3.64
CA LEU A 36 -11.51 10.26 4.08
C LEU A 36 -10.55 9.08 3.80
N GLU A 37 -9.77 9.15 2.72
CA GLU A 37 -8.79 8.12 2.38
C GLU A 37 -7.72 8.00 3.48
N SER A 38 -7.22 9.14 3.96
CA SER A 38 -6.27 9.18 5.07
C SER A 38 -6.85 8.61 6.36
N ALA A 39 -8.13 8.89 6.64
CA ALA A 39 -8.83 8.35 7.81
C ALA A 39 -8.94 6.83 7.71
N TYR A 40 -9.42 6.29 6.58
CA TYR A 40 -9.52 4.85 6.35
C TYR A 40 -8.18 4.13 6.49
N HIS A 41 -7.12 4.68 5.89
CA HIS A 41 -5.78 4.12 6.00
C HIS A 41 -5.31 4.07 7.46
N SER A 42 -5.47 5.18 8.20
CA SER A 42 -5.09 5.25 9.61
C SER A 42 -5.88 4.27 10.49
N THR A 43 -7.17 4.08 10.22
CA THR A 43 -8.01 3.13 10.96
C THR A 43 -7.57 1.69 10.72
N LYS A 44 -7.22 1.35 9.47
CA LYS A 44 -6.75 0.01 9.10
C LYS A 44 -5.44 -0.32 9.82
N VAL A 45 -4.46 0.57 9.75
CA VAL A 45 -3.15 0.40 10.43
C VAL A 45 -3.35 0.25 11.94
N ARG A 46 -4.18 1.10 12.56
CA ARG A 46 -4.45 1.03 14.00
C ARG A 46 -5.13 -0.28 14.40
N GLN A 47 -6.04 -0.78 13.56
CA GLN A 47 -6.73 -2.06 13.79
C GLN A 47 -5.75 -3.24 13.70
N GLU A 48 -4.85 -3.24 12.72
CA GLU A 48 -3.80 -4.26 12.58
C GLU A 48 -2.85 -4.27 13.78
N GLU A 49 -2.39 -3.10 14.23
CA GLU A 49 -1.56 -2.97 15.43
C GLU A 49 -2.27 -3.49 16.69
N MET A 50 -3.56 -3.18 16.83
CA MET A 50 -4.37 -3.68 17.93
C MET A 50 -4.51 -5.21 17.89
N LYS A 51 -4.85 -5.78 16.73
CA LYS A 51 -4.91 -7.24 16.51
C LYS A 51 -3.58 -7.92 16.85
N ARG A 52 -2.46 -7.34 16.42
CA ARG A 52 -1.11 -7.84 16.71
C ARG A 52 -0.81 -7.86 18.21
N LYS A 53 -1.17 -6.80 18.94
CA LYS A 53 -1.01 -6.73 20.40
C LYS A 53 -1.87 -7.78 21.11
N VAL A 54 -3.11 -7.96 20.69
CA VAL A 54 -4.01 -8.99 21.24
C VAL A 54 -3.43 -10.39 21.03
N LEU A 55 -2.93 -10.69 19.83
CA LEU A 55 -2.29 -11.98 19.52
C LEU A 55 -1.04 -12.21 20.37
N ALA A 56 -0.20 -11.19 20.54
CA ALA A 56 1.00 -11.28 21.38
C ALA A 56 0.65 -11.58 22.84
N ASN A 57 -0.41 -10.96 23.36
CA ASN A 57 -0.84 -11.14 24.75
C ASN A 57 -1.50 -12.50 25.00
N THR A 58 -2.21 -13.05 24.00
CA THR A 58 -2.98 -14.30 24.12
C THR A 58 -2.13 -15.54 23.85
N TYR A 59 -1.30 -15.51 22.80
CA TYR A 59 -0.54 -16.66 22.33
C TYR A 59 0.98 -16.49 22.47
N GLY A 60 1.44 -15.35 23.00
CA GLY A 60 2.86 -15.02 23.12
C GLY A 60 3.43 -14.33 21.88
N SER A 61 4.67 -13.86 21.98
CA SER A 61 5.34 -13.08 20.93
C SER A 61 5.64 -13.86 19.65
N ALA A 62 5.72 -15.19 19.72
CA ALA A 62 6.09 -16.05 18.58
C ALA A 62 5.03 -16.06 17.46
N LEU A 63 3.74 -16.06 17.81
CA LEU A 63 2.65 -16.12 16.83
C LEU A 63 2.58 -14.90 15.90
N PRO A 64 2.55 -13.64 16.39
CA PRO A 64 2.54 -12.48 15.51
C PRO A 64 3.84 -12.37 14.67
N MET A 65 4.98 -12.86 15.17
CA MET A 65 6.21 -12.94 14.36
C MET A 65 6.06 -13.92 13.21
N LYS A 66 5.50 -15.11 13.45
CA LYS A 66 5.22 -16.10 12.40
C LYS A 66 4.29 -15.51 11.33
N LEU A 67 3.18 -14.88 11.74
CA LEU A 67 2.23 -14.28 10.80
C LEU A 67 2.86 -13.18 9.93
N GLU A 68 3.77 -12.38 10.51
CA GLU A 68 4.52 -11.38 9.76
C GLU A 68 5.48 -12.01 8.74
N LEU A 69 6.16 -13.11 9.10
CA LEU A 69 6.99 -13.86 8.16
C LEU A 69 6.16 -14.44 7.01
N ASP A 70 5.03 -15.08 7.33
CA ASP A 70 4.12 -15.64 6.33
C ASP A 70 3.60 -14.55 5.39
N ARG A 71 3.24 -13.37 5.91
CA ARG A 71 2.84 -12.20 5.13
C ARG A 71 3.96 -11.72 4.18
N GLN A 72 5.20 -11.66 4.64
CA GLN A 72 6.35 -11.27 3.80
C GLN A 72 6.68 -12.29 2.72
N ILE A 73 6.48 -13.57 3.00
CA ILE A 73 6.68 -14.66 2.05
C ILE A 73 5.60 -14.56 0.96
N LEU A 74 4.33 -14.44 1.36
CA LEU A 74 3.18 -14.39 0.45
C LEU A 74 3.14 -13.12 -0.40
N SER A 75 3.66 -12.00 0.09
CA SER A 75 3.71 -10.75 -0.70
C SER A 75 4.73 -10.75 -1.84
N ARG A 76 5.71 -11.66 -1.81
CA ARG A 76 6.81 -11.71 -2.79
C ARG A 76 6.52 -12.58 -4.00
N PHE A 77 5.62 -13.56 -3.89
CA PHE A 77 5.33 -14.48 -4.98
C PHE A 77 4.56 -13.77 -6.09
N GLN A 78 5.28 -13.41 -7.16
CA GLN A 78 4.72 -12.76 -8.33
C GLN A 78 5.17 -13.47 -9.59
N ARG A 79 4.27 -13.51 -10.57
CA ARG A 79 4.57 -14.02 -11.92
C ARG A 79 5.55 -13.04 -12.61
N PRO A 80 6.37 -13.50 -13.58
CA PRO A 80 7.01 -12.60 -14.53
C PRO A 80 6.02 -11.57 -15.12
N PRO A 81 6.51 -10.36 -15.46
CA PRO A 81 5.65 -9.32 -16.00
C PRO A 81 5.10 -9.82 -17.34
N GLY A 82 3.79 -9.70 -17.54
CA GLY A 82 3.13 -10.20 -18.74
C GLY A 82 1.63 -9.99 -18.73
N ALA A 83 0.96 -10.61 -19.70
CA ALA A 83 -0.46 -10.41 -19.94
C ALA A 83 -1.38 -10.87 -18.79
N ILE A 84 -0.93 -11.81 -17.97
CA ILE A 84 -1.72 -12.32 -16.84
C ILE A 84 -1.09 -11.84 -15.53
N PRO A 85 -1.77 -10.96 -14.78
CA PRO A 85 -1.27 -10.51 -13.48
C PRO A 85 -1.24 -11.66 -12.47
N SER A 86 -0.39 -11.55 -11.45
CA SER A 86 -0.44 -12.45 -10.29
C SER A 86 -1.46 -11.93 -9.28
N SER A 87 -2.41 -12.77 -8.90
CA SER A 87 -3.33 -12.54 -7.78
C SER A 87 -2.68 -12.94 -6.45
N MET A 88 -2.74 -12.09 -5.43
CA MET A 88 -2.12 -12.34 -4.12
C MET A 88 -3.07 -13.11 -3.17
N VAL A 89 -3.80 -14.09 -3.68
CA VAL A 89 -4.87 -14.82 -2.95
C VAL A 89 -4.42 -15.35 -1.59
N GLY A 90 -3.19 -15.87 -1.49
CA GLY A 90 -2.65 -16.35 -0.23
C GLY A 90 -2.44 -15.22 0.80
N LEU A 91 -1.96 -14.06 0.35
CA LEU A 91 -1.79 -12.88 1.18
C LEU A 91 -3.16 -12.36 1.65
N GLU A 92 -4.12 -12.28 0.72
CA GLU A 92 -5.49 -11.86 0.99
C GLU A 92 -6.18 -12.77 2.00
N ALA A 93 -5.99 -14.09 1.88
CA ALA A 93 -6.49 -15.07 2.84
C ALA A 93 -5.93 -14.83 4.25
N LEU A 94 -4.62 -14.53 4.35
CA LEU A 94 -3.96 -14.26 5.63
C LEU A 94 -4.44 -12.95 6.26
N THR A 95 -4.65 -11.91 5.44
CA THR A 95 -5.12 -10.60 5.92
C THR A 95 -6.62 -10.54 6.16
N GLY A 96 -7.38 -11.53 5.68
CA GLY A 96 -8.85 -11.56 5.72
C GLY A 96 -9.52 -10.73 4.63
N GLY A 97 -8.80 -10.37 3.56
CA GLY A 97 -9.30 -9.54 2.46
C GLY A 97 -10.20 -10.29 1.48
N LEU A 98 -10.28 -11.62 1.54
CA LEU A 98 -11.15 -12.41 0.65
C LEU A 98 -12.65 -12.18 0.87
N GLU A 99 -13.02 -11.69 2.05
CA GLU A 99 -14.41 -11.39 2.41
C GLU A 99 -14.75 -9.90 2.24
N ASP A 100 -13.73 -9.06 1.98
CA ASP A 100 -13.90 -7.63 1.82
C ASP A 100 -14.40 -7.32 0.40
N PHE A 101 -15.50 -6.58 0.30
CA PHE A 101 -16.04 -6.12 -0.98
C PHE A 101 -15.44 -4.76 -1.34
N ALA A 102 -14.65 -4.71 -2.40
CA ALA A 102 -13.90 -3.54 -2.82
C ALA A 102 -14.53 -2.83 -4.04
N PHE A 103 -13.95 -1.70 -4.40
CA PHE A 103 -14.39 -0.91 -5.56
C PHE A 103 -14.18 -1.68 -6.87
N GLU A 104 -13.07 -2.43 -6.97
CA GLU A 104 -12.74 -3.24 -8.14
C GLU A 104 -13.80 -4.33 -8.38
N ASP A 105 -14.45 -4.85 -7.33
CA ASP A 105 -15.51 -5.85 -7.46
C ASP A 105 -16.79 -5.29 -8.10
N TYR A 106 -17.06 -3.98 -7.91
CA TYR A 106 -18.23 -3.33 -8.48
C TYR A 106 -17.97 -2.73 -9.87
N LEU A 107 -16.78 -2.14 -10.08
CA LEU A 107 -16.47 -1.37 -11.29
C LEU A 107 -15.47 -2.04 -12.24
N ASN A 108 -15.04 -3.26 -11.90
CA ASN A 108 -13.98 -4.04 -12.56
C ASN A 108 -12.58 -3.42 -12.39
N ASP A 109 -11.55 -4.27 -12.35
CA ASP A 109 -10.16 -3.81 -12.34
C ASP A 109 -9.82 -3.18 -13.71
N PRO A 110 -9.28 -1.94 -13.76
CA PRO A 110 -8.79 -1.34 -15.00
C PRO A 110 -7.82 -2.23 -15.80
N LYS A 111 -7.11 -3.14 -15.14
CA LYS A 111 -6.20 -4.10 -15.78
C LYS A 111 -6.92 -5.15 -16.63
N ASP A 112 -8.18 -5.43 -16.35
CA ASP A 112 -9.01 -6.36 -17.11
C ASP A 112 -9.76 -5.66 -18.26
N SER A 113 -9.53 -4.37 -18.47
CA SER A 113 -10.14 -3.63 -19.57
C SER A 113 -9.65 -4.11 -20.94
N GLU A 114 -10.55 -4.14 -21.93
CA GLU A 114 -10.19 -4.51 -23.32
C GLU A 114 -9.16 -3.57 -23.95
N SER A 115 -9.11 -2.32 -23.46
CA SER A 115 -8.13 -1.32 -23.85
C SER A 115 -6.75 -1.54 -23.23
N PHE A 116 -6.62 -2.41 -22.23
CA PHE A 116 -5.35 -2.67 -21.56
C PHE A 116 -4.37 -3.32 -22.53
N ARG A 117 -3.23 -2.65 -22.74
CA ARG A 117 -2.14 -3.19 -23.55
C ARG A 117 -1.09 -3.79 -22.63
N PRO A 118 -0.95 -5.12 -22.58
CA PRO A 118 0.04 -5.74 -21.72
C PRO A 118 1.44 -5.33 -22.14
N VAL A 119 2.30 -5.11 -21.15
CA VAL A 119 3.72 -4.83 -21.37
C VAL A 119 4.36 -6.02 -22.08
N ASP A 120 5.25 -5.74 -23.05
CA ASP A 120 6.05 -6.78 -23.69
C ASP A 120 6.82 -7.59 -22.64
N THR A 121 6.53 -8.89 -22.58
CA THR A 121 7.13 -9.82 -21.62
C THR A 121 8.64 -9.89 -21.78
N HIS A 122 9.12 -9.82 -23.02
CA HIS A 122 10.55 -9.93 -23.31
C HIS A 122 11.29 -8.73 -22.74
N HIS A 123 10.85 -7.53 -23.12
CA HIS A 123 11.41 -6.29 -22.58
C HIS A 123 11.30 -6.22 -21.04
N GLY A 124 10.14 -6.57 -20.46
CA GLY A 124 9.97 -6.57 -19.01
C GLY A 124 10.93 -7.52 -18.27
N MET A 125 11.26 -8.66 -18.85
CA MET A 125 12.24 -9.60 -18.29
C MET A 125 13.68 -9.10 -18.43
N GLU A 126 14.04 -8.46 -19.54
CA GLU A 126 15.36 -7.84 -19.71
C GLU A 126 15.62 -6.77 -18.64
N VAL A 127 14.62 -5.94 -18.34
CA VAL A 127 14.72 -4.91 -17.29
C VAL A 127 14.92 -5.56 -15.92
N ARG A 128 14.13 -6.59 -15.61
CA ARG A 128 14.23 -7.33 -14.33
C ARG A 128 15.59 -8.00 -14.15
N LEU A 129 16.19 -8.50 -15.23
CA LEU A 129 17.52 -9.11 -15.24
C LEU A 129 18.66 -8.09 -15.36
N GLY A 130 18.36 -6.79 -15.51
CA GLY A 130 19.35 -5.73 -15.66
C GLY A 130 20.04 -5.69 -17.03
N LEU A 131 19.48 -6.37 -18.03
CA LEU A 131 19.99 -6.40 -19.41
C LEU A 131 19.57 -5.17 -20.21
N SER A 132 18.43 -4.56 -19.89
CA SER A 132 17.94 -3.32 -20.50
C SER A 132 17.59 -2.28 -19.42
N ARG A 133 17.68 -0.97 -19.77
CA ARG A 133 17.45 0.14 -18.82
C ARG A 133 15.97 0.48 -18.58
N GLY A 134 15.06 -0.26 -19.20
CA GLY A 134 13.62 -0.01 -19.15
C GLY A 134 13.20 1.28 -19.87
N PRO A 135 11.89 1.57 -19.92
CA PRO A 135 11.40 2.81 -20.49
C PRO A 135 11.89 4.02 -19.68
N VAL A 136 12.23 5.11 -20.37
CA VAL A 136 12.80 6.35 -19.80
C VAL A 136 11.84 7.04 -18.82
N CYS A 137 10.55 6.74 -18.93
CA CYS A 137 9.49 7.14 -18.02
C CYS A 137 8.79 5.90 -17.46
N PRO A 138 8.39 5.89 -16.17
CA PRO A 138 7.40 4.92 -15.72
C PRO A 138 6.16 5.18 -16.58
N SER A 139 5.75 4.19 -17.36
CA SER A 139 4.45 4.22 -18.02
C SER A 139 3.41 4.41 -16.92
N PHE A 140 2.84 5.62 -16.83
CA PHE A 140 1.63 5.86 -16.08
C PHE A 140 0.52 5.05 -16.77
N ILE A 141 0.31 3.83 -16.29
CA ILE A 141 -0.90 3.04 -16.52
C ILE A 141 -1.44 2.76 -15.13
#